data_AF-A0A917WYT7-F1
#
_entry.id   AF-A0A917WYT7-F1
#
_cell.length_a   1.000
_cell.length_b   1.000
_cell.length_c   1.000
_cell.angle_alpha   90.00
_cell.angle_beta   90.00
_cell.angle_gamma   90.00
#
_symmetry.space_group_name_H-M   'P 1'
#
loop_
_entity.id
_entity.type
_entity.pdbx_description
1 polymer ?
#
loop_
_entity_poly.entity_id
_entity_poly.type
_entity_poly.pdbx_seq_one_letter_code
_entity_poly.pdbx_strand_id
1 'polypeptide(L)'
;MDAEPADVEAAASCFAWTPHMRRVIVGSAKVHSSYYGSSPVIATWKSKTLFRIDKRCVNDHGNLWWHSDCCTGVKGWIWNDYTEFAHYN
;
A
#
# COMPACT_ATOMS: atom_id res chain seq x y z
N MET A 1 40.15 11.40 -0.25
CA MET A 1 38.84 12.06 -0.04
C MET A 1 37.83 11.07 -0.58
N ASP A 2 37.54 10.08 0.24
CA ASP A 2 36.58 9.02 -0.07
C ASP A 2 35.19 9.66 -0.04
N ALA A 3 34.54 9.68 -1.19
CA ALA A 3 33.17 10.16 -1.30
C ALA A 3 32.28 9.12 -0.60
N GLU A 4 31.70 9.49 0.53
CA GLU A 4 30.66 8.70 1.19
C GLU A 4 29.49 8.49 0.20
N PRO A 5 28.89 7.29 0.15
CA PRO A 5 27.76 7.06 -0.74
C PRO A 5 26.63 7.99 -0.31
N ALA A 6 26.25 8.91 -1.19
CA ALA A 6 25.06 9.72 -0.99
C ALA A 6 23.87 8.75 -0.84
N ASP A 7 23.27 8.73 0.34
CA ASP A 7 22.01 8.07 0.59
C ASP A 7 20.99 8.62 -0.42
N VAL A 8 20.75 7.86 -1.49
CA VAL A 8 19.66 8.11 -2.42
C VAL A 8 18.37 7.76 -1.69
N GLU A 9 17.94 8.65 -0.79
CA GLU A 9 16.61 8.64 -0.19
C GLU A 9 15.61 8.42 -1.34
N ALA A 10 14.85 7.32 -1.27
CA ALA A 10 13.92 6.96 -2.33
C ALA A 10 12.89 8.07 -2.44
N ALA A 11 12.96 8.90 -3.49
CA ALA A 11 12.01 9.99 -3.65
C ALA A 11 10.57 9.42 -3.65
N ALA A 12 9.72 9.95 -2.75
CA ALA A 12 8.34 9.54 -2.68
C ALA A 12 7.68 9.71 -4.06
N SER A 13 6.97 8.69 -4.52
CA SER A 13 6.37 8.65 -5.86
C SER A 13 4.99 8.05 -5.80
N CYS A 14 4.08 8.55 -6.62
CA CYS A 14 2.69 8.11 -6.59
C CYS A 14 2.03 8.30 -7.96
N PHE A 15 1.51 7.21 -8.52
CA PHE A 15 0.95 7.21 -9.87
C PHE A 15 -0.28 6.30 -9.98
N ALA A 16 -1.13 6.62 -10.96
CA ALA A 16 -2.24 5.77 -11.34
C ALA A 16 -1.72 4.40 -11.78
N TRP A 17 -2.45 3.35 -11.42
CA TRP A 17 -2.08 1.97 -11.69
C TRP A 17 -3.24 1.24 -12.33
N THR A 18 -2.94 0.23 -13.17
CA THR A 18 -3.96 -0.61 -13.78
C THR A 18 -4.80 -1.28 -12.69
N PRO A 19 -6.11 -1.00 -12.62
CA PRO A 19 -6.92 -1.52 -11.53
C PRO A 19 -6.97 -3.04 -11.52
N HIS A 20 -6.77 -3.63 -10.34
CA HIS A 20 -6.87 -5.07 -10.14
C HIS A 20 -7.24 -5.39 -8.69
N MET A 21 -7.68 -6.64 -8.47
CA MET A 21 -8.04 -7.12 -7.15
C MET A 21 -6.80 -7.61 -6.40
N ARG A 22 -6.68 -7.21 -5.15
CA ARG A 22 -5.73 -7.74 -4.18
C ARG A 22 -6.49 -8.27 -2.97
N ARG A 23 -5.81 -9.10 -2.17
CA ARG A 23 -6.34 -9.60 -0.90
C ARG A 23 -5.35 -9.44 0.24
N VAL A 24 -5.87 -9.29 1.46
CA VAL A 24 -5.08 -9.29 2.69
C VAL A 24 -4.62 -10.71 3.03
N ILE A 25 -3.34 -10.90 3.30
CA ILE A 25 -2.74 -12.23 3.61
C ILE A 25 -2.36 -12.43 5.08
N VAL A 26 -2.30 -11.35 5.86
CA VAL A 26 -2.04 -11.39 7.31
C VAL A 26 -3.35 -11.47 8.11
N GLY A 27 -3.27 -11.75 9.42
CA GLY A 27 -4.46 -11.86 10.28
C GLY A 27 -5.34 -10.61 10.26
N SER A 28 -4.72 -9.43 10.29
CA SER A 28 -5.37 -8.14 10.06
C SER A 28 -4.39 -7.10 9.53
N ALA A 29 -4.84 -6.22 8.64
CA ALA A 29 -4.06 -5.13 8.07
C ALA A 29 -4.71 -3.79 8.37
N LYS A 30 -3.89 -2.80 8.76
CA LYS A 30 -4.33 -1.42 8.96
C LYS A 30 -4.41 -0.70 7.62
N VAL A 31 -5.47 0.07 7.44
CA VAL A 31 -5.66 0.96 6.30
C VAL A 31 -5.49 2.39 6.79
N HIS A 32 -4.64 3.14 6.11
CA HIS A 32 -4.22 4.47 6.50
C HIS A 32 -4.82 5.54 5.57
N SER A 33 -4.94 6.78 6.06
CA SER A 33 -5.41 7.91 5.26
C SER A 33 -4.40 8.39 4.21
N SER A 34 -3.11 8.09 4.38
CA SER A 34 -2.03 8.31 3.42
C SER A 34 -1.10 7.09 3.36
N TYR A 35 -0.19 7.04 2.39
CA TYR A 35 0.76 5.94 2.15
C TYR A 35 1.96 5.95 3.13
N TYR A 36 1.67 6.13 4.42
CA TYR A 36 2.64 6.23 5.50
C TYR A 36 2.12 5.48 6.73
N GLY A 37 2.99 4.68 7.37
CA GLY A 37 2.63 3.96 8.60
C GLY A 37 2.29 4.87 9.79
N SER A 38 2.81 6.10 9.79
CA SER A 38 2.51 7.15 10.78
C SER A 38 1.16 7.84 10.55
N SER A 39 0.54 7.67 9.38
CA SER A 39 -0.74 8.30 9.08
C SER A 39 -1.88 7.67 9.86
N PRO A 40 -2.96 8.42 10.17
CA PRO A 40 -4.13 7.90 10.87
C PRO A 40 -4.68 6.61 10.25
N VAL A 41 -4.99 5.64 11.10
CA VAL A 41 -5.69 4.41 10.72
C VAL A 41 -7.17 4.72 10.57
N ILE A 42 -7.72 4.46 9.39
CA ILE A 42 -9.14 4.73 9.07
C ILE A 42 -9.97 3.45 8.96
N ALA A 43 -9.31 2.29 8.84
CA ALA A 43 -9.97 0.98 8.92
C ALA A 43 -8.98 -0.12 9.29
N THR A 44 -9.52 -1.28 9.66
CA THR A 44 -8.75 -2.52 9.80
C THR A 44 -9.44 -3.60 8.98
N TRP A 45 -8.72 -4.18 8.02
CA TRP A 45 -9.19 -5.28 7.21
C TRP A 45 -8.71 -6.61 7.76
N LYS A 46 -9.54 -7.64 7.66
CA LYS A 46 -9.21 -8.99 8.12
C LYS A 46 -8.53 -9.75 6.98
N SER A 47 -7.88 -10.87 7.33
CA SER A 47 -7.40 -11.83 6.33
C SER A 47 -8.47 -12.15 5.29
N LYS A 48 -8.04 -12.30 4.03
CA LYS A 48 -8.88 -12.56 2.84
C LYS A 48 -9.83 -11.44 2.44
N THR A 49 -9.83 -10.26 3.10
CA THR A 49 -10.55 -9.10 2.59
C THR A 49 -10.05 -8.78 1.18
N LEU A 50 -10.96 -8.79 0.21
CA LEU A 50 -10.72 -8.43 -1.19
C LEU A 50 -10.94 -6.94 -1.38
N PHE A 51 -10.04 -6.30 -2.11
CA PHE A 51 -10.13 -4.88 -2.43
C PHE A 51 -9.57 -4.63 -3.82
N ARG A 52 -10.14 -3.63 -4.51
CA ARG A 52 -9.60 -3.16 -5.78
C ARG A 52 -8.60 -2.04 -5.50
N ILE A 53 -7.52 -2.02 -6.26
CA ILE A 53 -6.57 -0.91 -6.22
C ILE A 53 -6.65 -0.05 -7.48
N ASP A 54 -6.22 1.22 -7.38
CA ASP A 54 -6.14 2.16 -8.49
C ASP A 54 -4.82 2.97 -8.52
N LYS A 55 -4.01 2.93 -7.45
CA LYS A 55 -2.73 3.64 -7.37
C LYS A 55 -1.64 2.80 -6.74
N ARG A 56 -0.43 3.05 -7.22
CA ARG A 56 0.82 2.49 -6.73
C ARG A 56 1.69 3.64 -6.23
N CYS A 57 2.03 3.66 -4.94
CA CYS A 57 2.83 4.73 -4.37
C CYS A 57 3.95 4.19 -3.48
N VAL A 58 5.11 4.83 -3.53
CA VAL A 58 6.28 4.53 -2.70
C VAL A 58 6.53 5.74 -1.84
N ASN A 59 6.68 5.57 -0.52
CA ASN A 59 7.04 6.68 0.35
C ASN A 59 8.55 6.93 0.38
N ASP A 60 8.97 8.00 1.05
CA ASP A 60 10.37 8.36 1.29
C ASP A 60 11.19 7.25 1.99
N HIS A 61 10.54 6.40 2.78
CA HIS A 61 11.15 5.21 3.38
C HIS A 61 11.27 4.01 2.42
N GLY A 62 10.94 4.16 1.14
CA GLY A 62 11.00 3.07 0.14
C GLY A 62 9.89 2.02 0.27
N ASN A 63 8.88 2.24 1.11
CA ASN A 63 7.78 1.29 1.30
C ASN A 63 6.75 1.43 0.18
N LEU A 64 6.34 0.30 -0.40
CA LEU A 64 5.31 0.24 -1.43
C LEU A 64 3.91 0.17 -0.80
N TRP A 65 3.01 1.04 -1.25
CA TRP A 65 1.63 1.14 -0.80
C TRP A 65 0.64 1.09 -1.96
N TRP A 66 -0.50 0.49 -1.67
CA TRP A 66 -1.63 0.39 -2.59
C TRP A 66 -2.78 1.26 -2.10
N HIS A 67 -3.32 2.10 -2.98
CA HIS A 67 -4.58 2.79 -2.70
C HIS A 67 -5.75 1.90 -3.11
N SER A 68 -6.75 1.79 -2.24
CA SER A 68 -8.02 1.15 -2.52
C SER A 68 -9.07 2.18 -2.91
N ASP A 69 -9.76 1.95 -4.02
CA ASP A 69 -10.77 2.88 -4.54
C ASP A 69 -12.21 2.41 -4.36
N CYS A 70 -12.47 1.11 -4.14
CA CYS A 70 -13.82 0.58 -3.95
C CYS A 70 -13.88 -0.83 -3.30
N CYS A 71 -15.08 -1.43 -3.33
CA CYS A 71 -15.46 -2.80 -2.93
C CYS A 71 -15.41 -3.14 -1.43
N THR A 72 -14.59 -2.45 -0.64
CA THR A 72 -14.54 -2.64 0.83
C THR A 72 -15.37 -1.64 1.61
N GLY A 73 -15.89 -0.61 0.94
CA GLY A 73 -16.52 0.55 1.61
C GLY A 73 -15.53 1.55 2.20
N VAL A 74 -14.21 1.30 2.09
CA VAL A 74 -13.15 2.18 2.59
C VAL A 74 -12.18 2.52 1.47
N LYS A 75 -11.91 3.82 1.29
CA LYS A 75 -10.83 4.31 0.44
C LYS A 75 -9.63 4.70 1.29
N GLY A 76 -8.46 4.19 0.97
CA GLY A 76 -7.26 4.39 1.78
C GLY A 76 -6.08 3.55 1.33
N TRP A 77 -5.01 3.60 2.12
CA TRP A 77 -3.72 3.03 1.77
C TRP A 77 -3.38 1.83 2.63
N ILE A 78 -2.96 0.75 1.97
CA ILE A 78 -2.50 -0.47 2.62
C ILE A 78 -1.08 -0.79 2.18
N TRP A 79 -0.25 -1.21 3.15
CA TRP A 79 1.13 -1.57 2.89
C TRP A 79 1.19 -2.87 2.07
N ASN A 80 2.06 -2.90 1.06
CA ASN A 80 2.17 -4.01 0.11
C ASN A 80 2.37 -5.36 0.81
N ASP A 81 3.21 -5.42 1.84
CA ASP A 81 3.64 -6.66 2.50
C ASP A 81 2.50 -7.39 3.21
N TYR A 82 1.36 -6.73 3.40
CA TYR A 82 0.16 -7.34 3.96
C TYR A 82 -0.79 -7.88 2.88
N THR A 83 -0.40 -7.84 1.61
CA THR A 83 -1.30 -8.05 0.49
C THR A 83 -0.67 -8.84 -0.64
N GLU A 84 -1.49 -9.55 -1.39
CA GLU A 84 -1.07 -10.20 -2.64
C GLU A 84 -2.11 -10.00 -3.75
N PHE A 85 -1.73 -10.33 -4.99
CA PHE A 85 -2.67 -10.39 -6.10
C PHE A 85 -3.75 -11.42 -5.81
N ALA A 86 -5.02 -11.04 -5.97
CA ALA A 86 -6.12 -11.98 -5.85
C ALA A 86 -6.24 -12.77 -7.16
N HIS A 87 -5.59 -13.94 -7.21
CA HIS A 87 -5.84 -14.91 -8.27
C HIS A 87 -7.16 -15.63 -8.00
N TYR A 88 -8.03 -15.68 -9.00
CA TYR A 88 -9.14 -16.63 -9.04
C TYR A 88 -8.56 -17.97 -9.44
N ASN A 89 -8.52 -18.93 -8.51
CA ASN A 89 -8.38 -20.35 -8.82
C ASN A 89 -9.78 -20.95 -8.96
#